data_AF-A0A319EPZ7-F1
#
_entry.id   AF-A0A319EPZ7-F1
#
_cell.length_a   1.000
_cell.length_b   1.000
_cell.length_c   1.000
_cell.angle_alpha   90.00
_cell.angle_beta   90.00
_cell.angle_gamma   90.00
#
_symmetry.space_group_name_H-M   'P 1'
#
loop_
_entity.id
_entity.type
_entity.pdbx_description
1 polymer ?
#
loop_
_entity_poly.entity_id
_entity_poly.type
_entity_poly.pdbx_seq_one_letter_code
_entity_poly.pdbx_strand_id
1 'polypeptide(L)'
;MPPYLYQQLINILQRERWKELPVDSSHFDDCILHPINYIAQENYERKLYCFQCEEIVFHNEEGDTIWTITGSGFMDGLPKQVSVMIRKGKHRFA
;
A
#
# COMPACT_ATOMS: atom_id res chain seq x y z
N MET A 1 11.01 22.31 -3.59
CA MET A 1 9.54 22.38 -3.57
C MET A 1 9.11 22.43 -2.10
N PRO A 2 8.11 23.23 -1.70
CA PRO A 2 7.67 23.23 -0.30
C PRO A 2 7.12 21.85 0.09
N PRO A 3 7.41 21.33 1.30
CA PRO A 3 7.02 19.97 1.71
C PRO A 3 5.52 19.67 1.57
N TYR A 4 4.68 20.68 1.83
CA TYR A 4 3.21 20.56 1.77
C TYR A 4 2.66 20.29 0.36
N LEU A 5 3.29 20.85 -0.68
CA LEU A 5 2.86 20.63 -2.08
C LEU A 5 3.23 19.23 -2.56
N TYR A 6 4.35 18.70 -2.09
CA TYR A 6 4.80 17.34 -2.39
C TYR A 6 3.85 16.31 -1.75
N GLN A 7 3.46 16.54 -0.50
CA GLN A 7 2.52 15.67 0.22
C GLN A 7 1.13 15.61 -0.46
N GLN A 8 0.59 16.75 -0.91
CA GLN A 8 -0.69 16.78 -1.62
C GLN A 8 -0.64 16.04 -2.96
N LEU A 9 0.47 16.14 -3.69
CA LEU A 9 0.66 15.40 -4.94
C LEU A 9 0.73 13.88 -4.70
N ILE A 10 1.44 13.44 -3.66
CA ILE A 10 1.48 12.01 -3.29
C ILE A 10 0.07 11.50 -2.95
N ASN A 11 -0.72 12.26 -2.19
CA ASN A 11 -2.08 11.87 -1.81
C ASN A 11 -2.98 11.62 -3.04
N ILE A 12 -2.90 12.50 -4.05
CA ILE A 12 -3.71 12.40 -5.27
C ILE A 12 -3.22 11.21 -6.12
N LEU A 13 -1.90 11.12 -6.33
CA LEU A 13 -1.31 10.09 -7.18
C LEU A 13 -1.50 8.68 -6.63
N GLN A 14 -1.49 8.50 -5.30
CA GLN A 14 -1.69 7.16 -4.71
C GLN A 14 -3.11 6.63 -4.91
N ARG A 15 -4.13 7.49 -4.77
CA ARG A 15 -5.52 7.08 -4.96
C ARG A 15 -5.80 6.70 -6.41
N GLU A 16 -5.24 7.43 -7.36
CA GLU A 16 -5.36 7.13 -8.80
C GLU A 16 -4.59 5.87 -9.22
N ARG A 17 -3.52 5.52 -8.49
CA ARG A 17 -2.71 4.33 -8.75
C ARG A 17 -3.31 3.04 -8.15
N TRP A 18 -4.25 3.15 -7.21
CA TRP A 18 -4.92 1.99 -6.62
C TRP A 18 -5.91 1.38 -7.61
N LYS A 19 -5.74 0.10 -7.90
CA LYS A 19 -6.51 -0.64 -8.89
C LYS A 19 -7.12 -1.88 -8.27
N GLU A 20 -8.11 -2.44 -8.95
CA GLU A 20 -8.58 -3.79 -8.66
C GLU A 20 -7.42 -4.79 -8.81
N LEU A 21 -7.49 -5.90 -8.05
CA LEU A 21 -6.49 -6.95 -8.12
C LEU A 21 -6.46 -7.56 -9.54
N PRO A 22 -5.31 -7.53 -10.24
CA PRO A 22 -5.19 -8.12 -11.56
C PRO A 22 -4.87 -9.62 -11.51
N VAL A 23 -4.98 -10.25 -10.33
CA VAL A 23 -4.56 -11.64 -10.06
C VAL A 23 -5.67 -12.36 -9.28
N ASP A 24 -5.78 -13.67 -9.52
CA ASP A 24 -6.70 -14.53 -8.78
C ASP A 24 -6.29 -14.73 -7.32
N SER A 25 -7.24 -15.18 -6.49
CA SER A 25 -6.99 -15.43 -5.06
C SER A 25 -5.88 -16.45 -4.81
N SER A 26 -5.65 -17.38 -5.75
CA SER A 26 -4.59 -18.39 -5.68
C SER A 26 -3.18 -17.77 -5.65
N HIS A 27 -3.03 -16.54 -6.12
CA HIS A 27 -1.79 -15.77 -5.99
C HIS A 27 -1.36 -15.57 -4.53
N PHE A 28 -2.28 -15.73 -3.57
CA PHE A 28 -2.03 -15.55 -2.15
C PHE A 28 -2.13 -16.85 -1.34
N ASP A 29 -2.14 -18.03 -1.98
CA ASP A 29 -2.31 -19.31 -1.27
C ASP A 29 -1.17 -19.56 -0.27
N ASP A 30 0.07 -19.25 -0.66
CA ASP A 30 1.25 -19.36 0.22
C ASP A 30 1.44 -18.14 1.15
N CYS A 31 0.60 -17.11 1.02
CA CYS A 31 0.69 -15.92 1.86
C CYS A 31 0.00 -16.17 3.21
N ILE A 32 0.73 -15.92 4.29
CA ILE A 32 0.20 -15.99 5.65
C ILE A 32 -0.70 -14.76 5.88
N LEU A 33 -1.86 -15.01 6.49
CA LEU A 33 -2.70 -13.92 6.99
C LEU A 33 -2.12 -13.42 8.31
N HIS A 34 -1.74 -12.15 8.36
CA HIS A 34 -1.26 -11.54 9.60
C HIS A 34 -2.30 -10.57 10.18
N PRO A 35 -2.44 -10.50 11.52
CA PRO A 35 -3.30 -9.52 12.17
C PRO A 35 -2.88 -8.08 11.85
N ILE A 36 -1.57 -7.83 11.81
CA ILE A 36 -0.95 -6.56 11.42
C ILE A 36 0.31 -6.90 10.63
N ASN A 37 0.45 -6.35 9.42
CA ASN A 37 1.68 -6.31 8.66
C ASN A 37 2.15 -4.87 8.53
N TYR A 38 3.44 -4.64 8.70
CA TYR A 38 4.07 -3.36 8.42
C TYR A 38 5.07 -3.52 7.30
N ILE A 39 4.88 -2.72 6.26
CA ILE A 39 5.72 -2.64 5.09
C ILE A 39 6.54 -1.37 5.22
N ALA A 40 7.82 -1.53 5.53
CA ALA A 40 8.74 -0.40 5.67
C ALA A 40 8.87 0.38 4.35
N GLN A 41 9.19 1.66 4.44
CA GLN A 41 9.49 2.48 3.27
C GLN A 41 10.80 2.05 2.59
N GLU A 42 10.88 2.26 1.27
CA GLU A 42 12.07 1.93 0.47
C GLU A 42 12.44 3.09 -0.47
N ASN A 43 13.66 3.04 -1.02
CA ASN A 43 14.20 4.07 -1.93
C ASN A 43 13.89 3.81 -3.42
N TYR A 44 13.08 2.80 -3.72
CA TYR A 44 12.61 2.43 -5.06
C TYR A 44 11.09 2.23 -5.07
N GLU A 45 10.47 2.38 -6.24
CA GLU A 45 9.04 2.06 -6.40
C GLU A 45 8.86 0.54 -6.44
N ARG A 46 7.79 0.04 -5.83
CA ARG A 46 7.53 -1.41 -5.73
C ARG A 46 6.08 -1.76 -6.00
N LYS A 47 5.82 -3.02 -6.36
CA LYS A 47 4.46 -3.51 -6.53
C LYS A 47 3.88 -3.97 -5.20
N LEU A 48 2.65 -3.58 -4.93
CA LEU A 48 1.91 -4.00 -3.74
C LEU A 48 0.63 -4.70 -4.16
N TYR A 49 0.45 -5.93 -3.69
CA TYR A 49 -0.79 -6.69 -3.81
C TYR A 49 -1.37 -6.89 -2.42
N CYS A 50 -2.64 -6.52 -2.23
CA CYS A 50 -3.37 -6.68 -0.97
C CYS A 50 -4.64 -7.48 -1.21
N PHE A 51 -4.88 -8.51 -0.41
CA PHE A 51 -6.03 -9.40 -0.55
C PHE A 51 -6.79 -9.53 0.76
N GLN A 52 -8.09 -9.23 0.69
CA GLN A 52 -9.05 -9.28 1.81
C GLN A 52 -8.54 -8.56 3.05
N CYS A 53 -8.00 -7.35 2.86
CA CYS A 53 -7.50 -6.54 3.97
C CYS A 53 -8.66 -5.81 4.65
N GLU A 54 -8.72 -5.86 5.98
CA GLU A 54 -9.68 -5.05 6.74
C GLU A 54 -9.34 -3.56 6.62
N GLU A 55 -8.06 -3.23 6.72
CA GLU A 55 -7.57 -1.84 6.63
C GLU A 55 -6.16 -1.81 6.05
N ILE A 56 -5.89 -0.85 5.18
CA ILE A 56 -4.60 -0.58 4.55
C ILE A 56 -4.33 0.91 4.73
N VAL A 57 -3.32 1.26 5.51
CA VAL A 57 -2.93 2.63 5.83
C VAL A 57 -1.59 2.95 5.19
N PHE A 58 -1.52 4.02 4.41
CA PHE A 58 -0.31 4.51 3.80
C PHE A 58 0.24 5.68 4.63
N HIS A 59 1.51 5.63 4.98
CA HIS A 59 2.18 6.72 5.68
C HIS A 59 3.31 7.33 4.86
N ASN A 60 3.57 8.62 5.08
CA ASN A 60 4.71 9.33 4.50
C ASN A 60 6.01 9.00 5.25
N GLU A 61 7.10 9.69 4.88
CA GLU A 61 8.42 9.52 5.50
C GLU A 61 8.49 9.94 6.97
N GLU A 62 7.56 10.80 7.41
CA GLU A 62 7.44 11.28 8.79
C GLU A 62 6.55 10.35 9.64
N GLY A 63 5.87 9.38 9.02
CA GLY A 63 4.93 8.47 9.68
C GLY A 63 3.49 8.98 9.72
N ASP A 64 3.18 10.12 9.10
CA ASP A 64 1.82 10.64 9.02
C ASP A 64 0.98 9.86 8.03
N THR A 65 -0.31 9.69 8.36
CA THR A 65 -1.26 9.02 7.48
C THR A 65 -1.58 9.87 6.25
N ILE A 66 -1.23 9.34 5.08
CA ILE A 66 -1.55 9.87 3.76
C ILE A 66 -3.00 9.50 3.43
N TRP A 67 -3.32 8.22 3.58
CA TRP A 67 -4.56 7.64 3.09
C TRP A 67 -4.82 6.27 3.71
N THR A 68 -6.11 5.93 3.86
CA THR A 68 -6.58 4.63 4.31
C THR A 68 -7.60 4.06 3.33
N ILE A 69 -7.51 2.76 3.05
CA ILE A 69 -8.46 2.01 2.23
C ILE A 69 -8.73 0.63 2.82
N THR A 70 -9.86 0.02 2.46
CA THR A 70 -10.28 -1.31 2.88
C THR A 70 -10.44 -2.24 1.70
N GLY A 71 -10.32 -3.54 1.93
CA GLY A 71 -10.58 -4.59 0.95
C GLY A 71 -9.33 -5.02 0.18
N SER A 72 -9.54 -5.43 -1.06
CA SER A 72 -8.50 -5.94 -1.95
C SER A 72 -8.09 -4.88 -2.97
N GLY A 73 -6.83 -4.92 -3.38
CA GLY A 73 -6.38 -4.12 -4.50
C GLY A 73 -4.90 -4.19 -4.76
N PHE A 74 -4.49 -3.43 -5.75
CA PHE A 74 -3.17 -3.49 -6.34
C PHE A 74 -2.62 -2.09 -6.60
N MET A 75 -1.32 -1.92 -6.40
CA MET A 75 -0.59 -0.72 -6.77
C MET A 75 0.69 -1.08 -7.54
N ASP A 76 0.72 -0.71 -8.82
CA ASP A 76 1.88 -0.87 -9.71
C ASP A 76 2.80 0.36 -9.58
N GLY A 77 3.56 0.42 -8.49
CA GLY A 77 4.42 1.57 -8.19
C GLY A 77 3.96 2.33 -6.96
N LEU A 78 3.95 1.63 -5.83
CA LEU A 78 3.94 2.27 -4.51
C LEU A 78 5.12 3.25 -4.45
N PRO A 79 4.88 4.54 -4.20
CA PRO A 79 5.94 5.52 -4.22
C PRO A 79 7.05 5.23 -3.21
N LYS A 80 8.25 5.72 -3.52
CA LYS A 80 9.39 5.72 -2.60
C LYS A 80 8.99 6.43 -1.30
N GLN A 81 9.64 6.06 -0.21
CA GLN A 81 9.44 6.71 1.10
C GLN A 81 8.00 6.61 1.65
N VAL A 82 7.20 5.68 1.13
CA VAL A 82 5.85 5.38 1.63
C VAL A 82 5.90 4.05 2.36
N SER A 83 5.50 4.07 3.62
CA SER A 83 5.27 2.84 4.37
C SER A 83 3.79 2.45 4.31
N VAL A 84 3.50 1.16 4.51
CA VAL A 84 2.13 0.65 4.48
C VAL A 84 1.89 -0.23 5.68
N MET A 85 0.83 0.04 6.42
CA MET A 85 0.34 -0.83 7.47
C MET A 85 -0.93 -1.53 6.99
N ILE A 86 -0.96 -2.85 7.08
CA ILE A 86 -2.11 -3.67 6.68
C ILE A 86 -2.64 -4.37 7.92
N ARG A 87 -3.91 -4.19 8.23
CA ARG A 87 -4.62 -4.94 9.28
C ARG A 87 -5.47 -6.03 8.65
N LYS A 88 -5.38 -7.22 9.24
CA LYS A 88 -6.04 -8.47 8.86
C LYS A 88 -6.17 -8.64 7.35
N GLY A 89 -5.21 -9.32 6.75
CA GLY A 89 -5.26 -9.67 5.34
C GLY A 89 -3.98 -10.34 4.87
N LYS A 90 -3.89 -10.56 3.56
CA LYS A 90 -2.70 -11.09 2.91
C LYS A 90 -2.08 -10.00 2.03
N HIS A 91 -0.76 -10.02 1.94
CA HIS A 91 -0.04 -9.15 1.01
C HIS A 91 1.08 -9.91 0.31
N ARG A 92 1.49 -9.41 -0.85
CA ARG A 92 2.63 -9.93 -1.60
C ARG A 92 3.37 -8.78 -2.27
N PHE A 93 4.70 -8.92 -2.34
CA PHE A 93 5.57 -8.07 -3.15
C PHE A 93 5.97 -8.80 -4.41
N ALA A 94 6.13 -8.04 -5.50
CA ALA A 94 6.79 -8.46 -6.71
C ALA A 94 7.71 -7.35 -7.21
#